data_AF-A0A8C0IPL7-F1
#
_entry.id   AF-A0A8C0IPL7-F1
#
_cell.length_a   1.000
_cell.length_b   1.000
_cell.length_c   1.000
_cell.angle_alpha   90.00
_cell.angle_beta   90.00
_cell.angle_gamma   90.00
#
_symmetry.space_group_name_H-M   'P 1'
#
loop_
_entity.id
_entity.type
_entity.pdbx_description
1 polymer ?
#
loop_
_entity_poly.entity_id
_entity_poly.type
_entity_poly.pdbx_seq_one_letter_code
_entity_poly.pdbx_strand_id
1 'polypeptide(L)'
;MYTTLTELRKVHPSEDEILIQYLVPATCKAAAVLGMDKAVAEPVSRLLESTLRSTHMPSRIGALHGILYILECDLLDETAKQLIPIISEYLLSNLRGIAHCVNVHNQQHILVMCAAAFYLIENYPLDVGPEFSAGIIQVCGVMVSGSDESTPSIIYHCVLRGLERLLLSEQLSRLDSESLVKLSVDRVNIHSPHRAMAALGLMLTCMYTGKEKISPSRATDANPTAPDSESVIVAMERVSVLFDRIRKGFPFEARVVARILPQFLDDFFPPQDVMNKVIGEFLSNQQPYPQFMATVVYKVFQTLHTTGQSPMVRDWVMLSLSNFTQRTPVAMAMWSLSCFFVSASTTQWVSAILPHIISRMGKSEQVDINLFCLVAIDFYRHQIDEELDRRAFQSVFEMVASPGSPYHRLLTCLQNVHKITAC
;
A
#
# COMPACT_ATOMS: atom_id res chain seq x y z
N MET A 1 40.79 21.50 -1.37
CA MET A 1 39.43 22.03 -1.64
C MET A 1 38.92 22.84 -0.46
N TYR A 2 38.70 22.24 0.72
CA TYR A 2 38.21 22.95 1.91
C TYR A 2 39.01 24.22 2.22
N THR A 3 40.34 24.10 2.35
CA THR A 3 41.26 25.23 2.60
C THR A 3 41.12 26.36 1.57
N THR A 4 41.07 26.01 0.28
CA THR A 4 40.90 26.98 -0.82
C THR A 4 39.57 27.75 -0.70
N LEU A 5 38.48 27.05 -0.38
CA LEU A 5 37.15 27.66 -0.23
C LEU A 5 37.06 28.54 1.02
N THR A 6 37.71 28.13 2.12
CA THR A 6 37.79 28.94 3.34
C THR A 6 38.61 30.22 3.12
N GLU A 7 39.73 30.15 2.41
CA GLU A 7 40.51 31.35 2.06
C GLU A 7 39.76 32.25 1.09
N LEU A 8 39.09 31.68 0.08
CA LEU A 8 38.24 32.45 -0.82
C LEU A 8 37.16 33.24 -0.05
N ARG A 9 36.53 32.62 0.95
CA ARG A 9 35.53 33.28 1.81
C ARG A 9 36.10 34.46 2.60
N LYS A 10 37.37 34.39 3.04
CA LYS A 10 38.01 35.48 3.79
C LYS A 10 38.33 36.68 2.90
N VAL A 11 38.68 36.42 1.64
CA VAL A 11 39.12 37.45 0.68
C VAL A 11 37.95 38.05 -0.08
N HIS A 12 36.94 37.23 -0.43
CA HIS A 12 35.80 37.67 -1.23
C HIS A 12 34.75 38.42 -0.39
N PRO A 13 34.13 39.48 -0.91
CA PRO A 13 33.08 40.22 -0.20
C PRO A 13 31.89 39.33 0.20
N SER A 14 31.33 39.57 1.40
CA SER A 14 30.19 38.82 1.93
C SER A 14 28.86 39.16 1.26
N GLU A 15 28.81 40.19 0.41
CA GLU A 15 27.58 40.64 -0.29
C GLU A 15 27.26 39.79 -1.52
N ASP A 16 28.20 38.97 -2.01
CA ASP A 16 28.02 38.14 -3.20
C ASP A 16 27.22 36.86 -2.88
N GLU A 17 25.90 37.02 -2.83
CA GLU A 17 24.94 35.94 -2.60
C GLU A 17 24.94 34.86 -3.70
N ILE A 18 25.37 35.21 -4.93
CA ILE A 18 25.47 34.26 -6.04
C ILE A 18 26.63 33.31 -5.81
N LEU A 19 27.76 33.80 -5.30
CA LEU A 19 28.88 32.93 -4.93
C LEU A 19 28.52 32.09 -3.69
N ILE A 20 27.88 32.69 -2.69
CA ILE A 20 27.52 32.03 -1.42
C ILE A 20 26.69 30.76 -1.66
N GLN A 21 25.71 30.80 -2.58
CA GLN A 21 24.85 29.64 -2.85
C GLN A 21 25.63 28.37 -3.27
N TYR A 22 26.82 28.53 -3.88
CA TYR A 22 27.70 27.41 -4.27
C TYR A 22 28.81 27.17 -3.27
N LEU A 23 29.37 28.25 -2.70
CA LEU A 23 30.46 28.21 -1.76
C LEU A 23 30.11 27.43 -0.49
N VAL A 24 28.89 27.65 0.04
CA VAL A 24 28.42 27.01 1.28
C VAL A 24 28.31 25.49 1.13
N PRO A 25 27.49 24.93 0.22
CA PRO A 25 27.39 23.47 0.07
C PRO A 25 28.73 22.84 -0.33
N ALA A 26 29.56 23.51 -1.13
CA ALA A 26 30.89 23.00 -1.50
C ALA A 26 31.83 22.92 -0.29
N THR A 27 31.80 23.92 0.59
CA THR A 27 32.59 23.94 1.84
C THR A 27 32.10 22.85 2.79
N CYS A 28 30.78 22.73 2.99
CA CYS A 28 30.17 21.72 3.84
C CYS A 28 30.47 20.30 3.35
N LYS A 29 30.37 20.05 2.05
CA LYS A 29 30.72 18.75 1.46
C LYS A 29 32.20 18.41 1.66
N ALA A 30 33.09 19.37 1.42
CA ALA A 30 34.52 19.16 1.62
C ALA A 30 34.86 18.91 3.10
N ALA A 31 34.17 19.58 4.03
CA ALA A 31 34.31 19.36 5.46
C ALA A 31 33.81 17.97 5.88
N ALA A 32 32.64 17.55 5.41
CA ALA A 32 32.08 16.24 5.71
C ALA A 32 32.99 15.09 5.24
N VAL A 33 33.55 15.18 4.03
CA VAL A 33 34.46 14.15 3.49
C VAL A 33 35.78 14.05 4.27
N LEU A 34 36.25 15.16 4.86
CA LEU A 34 37.49 15.18 5.64
C LEU A 34 37.29 14.67 7.08
N GLY A 35 36.05 14.48 7.52
CA GLY A 35 35.69 14.25 8.91
C GLY A 35 35.68 15.55 9.71
N MET A 36 34.60 15.78 10.45
CA MET A 36 34.41 17.03 11.20
C MET A 36 35.08 16.96 12.58
N ASP A 37 36.31 17.44 12.66
CA ASP A 37 36.94 17.75 13.94
C ASP A 37 36.39 19.07 14.53
N LYS A 38 36.72 19.37 15.78
CA LYS A 38 36.25 20.59 16.46
C LYS A 38 36.69 21.88 15.76
N ALA A 39 37.87 21.88 15.14
CA ALA A 39 38.43 23.05 14.46
C ALA A 39 37.71 23.38 13.15
N VAL A 40 37.22 22.36 12.45
CA VAL A 40 36.42 22.47 11.23
C VAL A 40 34.94 22.69 11.55
N ALA A 41 34.41 22.06 12.61
CA ALA A 41 32.99 22.12 12.94
C ALA A 41 32.51 23.52 13.31
N GLU A 42 33.24 24.24 14.17
CA GLU A 42 32.84 25.57 14.64
C GLU A 42 32.68 26.62 13.51
N PRO A 43 33.64 26.80 12.57
CA PRO A 43 33.48 27.76 11.48
C PRO A 43 32.41 27.34 10.46
N VAL A 44 32.18 26.04 10.29
CA VAL A 44 31.14 25.49 9.41
C VAL A 44 29.75 25.69 10.02
N SER A 45 29.57 25.44 11.31
CA SER A 45 28.30 25.70 12.01
C SER A 45 27.94 27.18 11.97
N ARG A 46 28.90 28.08 12.24
CA ARG A 46 28.69 29.53 12.11
C ARG A 46 28.33 29.96 10.69
N LEU A 47 28.94 29.32 9.67
CA LEU A 47 28.60 29.59 8.26
C LEU A 47 27.15 29.19 7.94
N LEU A 48 26.73 28.02 8.40
CA LEU A 48 25.37 27.53 8.17
C LEU A 48 24.34 28.42 8.86
N GLU A 49 24.57 28.76 10.14
CA GLU A 49 23.68 29.65 10.89
C GLU A 49 23.50 31.01 10.19
N SER A 50 24.60 31.63 9.72
CA SER A 50 24.51 32.89 8.99
C SER A 50 23.76 32.76 7.66
N THR A 51 23.96 31.66 6.94
CA THR A 51 23.38 31.46 5.61
C THR A 51 21.89 31.11 5.68
N LEU A 52 21.46 30.36 6.71
CA LEU A 52 20.03 30.08 6.95
C LEU A 52 19.21 31.36 7.21
N ARG A 53 19.85 32.40 7.76
CA ARG A 53 19.24 33.72 8.02
C ARG A 53 19.31 34.68 6.82
N SER A 54 20.01 34.35 5.73
CA SER A 54 20.10 35.22 4.54
C SER A 54 18.72 35.51 3.96
N THR A 55 18.50 36.67 3.33
CA THR A 55 17.26 36.96 2.60
C THR A 55 17.19 36.26 1.24
N HIS A 56 18.32 35.75 0.74
CA HIS A 56 18.44 35.09 -0.56
C HIS A 56 18.07 33.60 -0.48
N MET A 57 16.98 33.21 -1.15
CA MET A 57 16.44 31.85 -1.08
C MET A 57 17.41 30.76 -1.61
N PRO A 58 18.09 30.93 -2.76
CA PRO A 58 19.08 29.95 -3.23
C PRO A 58 20.22 29.71 -2.24
N SER A 59 20.67 30.74 -1.51
CA SER A 59 21.68 30.60 -0.46
C SER A 59 21.18 29.70 0.68
N ARG A 60 19.92 29.86 1.11
CA ARG A 60 19.29 28.97 2.11
C ARG A 60 19.18 27.53 1.61
N ILE A 61 18.83 27.32 0.35
CA ILE A 61 18.76 25.98 -0.26
C ILE A 61 20.15 25.34 -0.28
N GLY A 62 21.18 26.08 -0.69
CA GLY A 62 22.57 25.64 -0.63
C GLY A 62 23.02 25.28 0.78
N ALA A 63 22.62 26.06 1.79
CA ALA A 63 22.88 25.77 3.20
C ALA A 63 22.20 24.46 3.65
N LEU A 64 20.96 24.20 3.25
CA LEU A 64 20.25 22.96 3.58
C LEU A 64 20.89 21.72 2.95
N HIS A 65 21.39 21.81 1.71
CA HIS A 65 22.22 20.75 1.13
C HIS A 65 23.53 20.58 1.89
N GLY A 66 24.16 21.67 2.33
CA GLY A 66 25.33 21.64 3.19
C GLY A 66 25.07 20.91 4.52
N ILE A 67 23.92 21.19 5.14
CA ILE A 67 23.45 20.52 6.36
C ILE A 67 23.30 19.01 6.13
N LEU A 68 22.68 18.58 5.02
CA LEU A 68 22.56 17.15 4.72
C LEU A 68 23.92 16.46 4.62
N TYR A 69 24.90 17.05 3.93
CA TYR A 69 26.25 16.49 3.86
C TYR A 69 26.91 16.37 5.23
N ILE A 70 26.66 17.35 6.11
CA ILE A 70 27.25 17.39 7.44
C ILE A 70 26.59 16.38 8.38
N LEU A 71 25.26 16.23 8.30
CA LEU A 71 24.53 15.23 9.09
C LEU A 71 24.87 13.78 8.67
N GLU A 72 25.30 13.57 7.42
CA GLU A 72 25.81 12.29 6.90
C GLU A 72 27.20 11.95 7.45
N CYS A 73 27.97 12.94 7.89
CA CYS A 73 29.16 12.72 8.68
C CYS A 73 28.73 12.42 10.12
N ASP A 74 29.13 11.29 10.71
CA ASP A 74 28.87 11.00 12.13
C ASP A 74 29.40 12.15 12.99
N LEU A 75 28.48 13.00 13.48
CA LEU A 75 28.83 14.22 14.19
C LEU A 75 29.39 13.88 15.57
N LEU A 76 30.40 14.63 16.00
CA LEU A 76 30.82 14.60 17.40
C LEU A 76 29.70 15.16 18.28
N ASP A 77 29.47 14.56 19.45
CA ASP A 77 28.38 14.88 20.38
C ASP A 77 28.25 16.40 20.68
N GLU A 78 29.37 17.08 20.89
CA GLU A 78 29.40 18.54 21.11
C GLU A 78 28.96 19.36 19.89
N THR A 79 29.27 18.89 18.68
CA THR A 79 28.89 19.56 17.43
C THR A 79 27.42 19.33 17.10
N ALA A 80 26.93 18.12 17.38
CA ALA A 80 25.52 17.75 17.25
C ALA A 80 24.64 18.63 18.15
N LYS A 81 25.00 18.76 19.44
CA LYS A 81 24.27 19.60 20.42
C LYS A 81 24.18 21.08 20.05
N GLN A 82 25.14 21.60 19.29
CA GLN A 82 25.13 23.01 18.85
C GLN A 82 24.33 23.19 17.56
N LEU A 83 24.53 22.31 16.57
CA LEU A 83 24.01 22.51 15.23
C LEU A 83 22.55 22.03 15.09
N ILE A 84 22.20 20.91 15.73
CA ILE A 84 20.87 20.28 15.60
C ILE A 84 19.74 21.22 16.06
N PRO A 85 19.82 21.89 17.23
CA PRO A 85 18.75 22.81 17.65
C PRO A 85 18.50 23.96 16.66
N ILE A 86 19.57 24.52 16.06
CA ILE A 86 19.48 25.60 15.07
C ILE A 86 18.75 25.10 13.81
N ILE A 87 19.10 23.89 13.34
CA ILE A 87 18.44 23.29 12.17
C ILE A 87 16.98 22.97 12.51
N SER A 88 16.72 22.33 13.64
CA SER A 88 15.38 21.94 14.07
C SER A 88 14.43 23.14 14.19
N GLU A 89 14.87 24.24 14.80
CA GLU A 89 14.09 25.48 14.89
C GLU A 89 13.79 26.06 13.51
N TYR A 90 14.80 26.12 12.63
CA TYR A 90 14.63 26.60 11.27
C TYR A 90 13.62 25.75 10.47
N LEU A 91 13.76 24.42 10.52
CA LEU A 91 12.89 23.49 9.81
C LEU A 91 11.46 23.59 10.32
N LEU A 92 11.26 23.51 11.63
CA LEU A 92 9.92 23.49 12.22
C LEU A 92 9.18 24.81 12.02
N SER A 93 9.85 25.95 12.18
CA SER A 93 9.24 27.28 11.99
C SER A 93 8.81 27.51 10.54
N ASN A 94 9.70 27.24 9.58
CA ASN A 94 9.41 27.46 8.17
C ASN A 94 8.40 26.44 7.63
N LEU A 95 8.51 25.14 7.98
CA LEU A 95 7.55 24.11 7.54
C LEU A 95 6.15 24.39 8.06
N ARG A 96 6.00 24.82 9.33
CA ARG A 96 4.70 25.24 9.88
C ARG A 96 4.11 26.43 9.13
N GLY A 97 4.93 27.41 8.75
CA GLY A 97 4.49 28.60 8.03
C GLY A 97 3.94 28.32 6.63
N ILE A 98 4.48 27.31 5.94
CA ILE A 98 4.11 27.00 4.54
C ILE A 98 3.02 25.93 4.40
N ALA A 99 2.66 25.23 5.48
CA ALA A 99 1.87 24.00 5.44
C ALA A 99 0.52 24.15 4.70
N HIS A 100 -0.09 25.32 4.77
CA HIS A 100 -1.40 25.62 4.17
C HIS A 100 -1.33 26.23 2.75
N CYS A 101 -0.15 26.65 2.28
CA CYS A 101 0.04 27.41 1.04
C CYS A 101 1.27 26.95 0.25
N VAL A 102 1.53 25.64 0.23
CA VAL A 102 2.70 24.99 -0.38
C VAL A 102 2.95 25.44 -1.83
N ASN A 103 1.90 25.64 -2.62
CA ASN A 103 1.99 26.06 -4.02
C ASN A 103 2.56 27.47 -4.26
N VAL A 104 2.53 28.36 -3.26
CA VAL A 104 3.08 29.73 -3.37
C VAL A 104 4.60 29.75 -3.12
N HIS A 105 5.11 28.72 -2.44
CA HIS A 105 6.49 28.68 -1.97
C HIS A 105 7.41 27.91 -2.94
N ASN A 106 8.72 28.11 -2.79
CA ASN A 106 9.71 27.47 -3.65
C ASN A 106 9.77 25.97 -3.42
N GLN A 107 9.44 25.16 -4.43
CA GLN A 107 9.36 23.70 -4.30
C GLN A 107 10.68 23.05 -3.85
N GLN A 108 11.82 23.50 -4.36
CA GLN A 108 13.13 22.93 -4.01
C GLN A 108 13.46 23.16 -2.54
N HIS A 109 13.13 24.34 -2.02
CA HIS A 109 13.31 24.66 -0.60
C HIS A 109 12.49 23.70 0.28
N ILE A 110 11.25 23.44 -0.06
CA ILE A 110 10.37 22.51 0.69
C ILE A 110 10.91 21.08 0.65
N LEU A 111 11.30 20.60 -0.54
CA LEU A 111 11.81 19.25 -0.72
C LEU A 111 13.07 18.99 0.14
N VAL A 112 14.03 19.91 0.11
CA VAL A 112 15.28 19.76 0.89
C VAL A 112 15.04 19.93 2.40
N MET A 113 14.07 20.78 2.81
CA MET A 113 13.65 20.89 4.20
C MET A 113 13.02 19.59 4.71
N CYS A 114 12.11 18.98 3.94
CA CYS A 114 11.52 17.69 4.29
C CYS A 114 12.59 16.60 4.37
N ALA A 115 13.51 16.55 3.42
CA ALA A 115 14.61 15.59 3.44
C ALA A 115 15.48 15.74 4.71
N ALA A 116 15.87 16.96 5.06
CA ALA A 116 16.65 17.22 6.28
C ALA A 116 15.87 16.86 7.55
N ALA A 117 14.58 17.18 7.62
CA ALA A 117 13.73 16.84 8.75
C ALA A 117 13.60 15.32 8.95
N PHE A 118 13.36 14.57 7.87
CA PHE A 118 13.26 13.12 7.95
C PHE A 118 14.60 12.47 8.31
N TYR A 119 15.70 12.95 7.74
CA TYR A 119 17.04 12.47 8.09
C TYR A 119 17.37 12.66 9.57
N LEU A 120 17.00 13.81 10.13
CA LEU A 120 17.18 14.14 11.54
C LEU A 120 16.36 13.23 12.46
N ILE A 121 15.09 12.97 12.14
CA ILE A 121 14.23 12.07 12.93
C ILE A 121 14.78 10.64 12.89
N GLU A 122 15.29 10.19 11.75
CA GLU A 122 15.81 8.84 11.57
C GLU A 122 17.15 8.62 12.27
N ASN A 123 18.11 9.55 12.15
CA ASN A 123 19.50 9.33 12.57
C ASN A 123 19.86 10.03 13.89
N TYR A 124 19.16 11.11 14.26
CA TYR A 124 19.42 11.89 15.47
C TYR A 124 18.18 12.04 16.38
N PRO A 125 17.44 10.95 16.69
CA PRO A 125 16.18 11.03 17.44
C PRO A 125 16.34 11.58 18.86
N LEU A 126 17.49 11.35 19.49
CA LEU A 126 17.77 11.80 20.86
C LEU A 126 18.01 13.32 20.93
N ASP A 127 18.70 13.89 19.92
CA ASP A 127 19.07 15.30 19.90
C ASP A 127 17.92 16.21 19.48
N VAL A 128 17.04 15.73 18.59
CA VAL A 128 15.88 16.52 18.13
C VAL A 128 14.71 16.48 19.11
N GLY A 129 14.58 15.38 19.86
CA GLY A 129 13.50 15.17 20.80
C GLY A 129 12.11 14.93 20.17
N PRO A 130 11.13 14.51 20.98
CA PRO A 130 9.81 14.10 20.51
C PRO A 130 8.92 15.25 20.03
N GLU A 131 9.16 16.48 20.51
CA GLU A 131 8.39 17.65 20.08
C GLU A 131 8.66 18.01 18.62
N PHE A 132 9.91 17.86 18.18
CA PHE A 132 10.29 18.07 16.79
C PHE A 132 9.64 17.02 15.89
N SER A 133 9.78 15.73 16.21
CA SER A 133 9.22 14.65 15.39
C SER A 133 7.70 14.76 15.25
N ALA A 134 6.97 14.96 16.35
CA ALA A 134 5.53 15.14 16.33
C ALA A 134 5.11 16.40 15.52
N GLY A 135 5.87 17.50 15.67
CA GLY A 135 5.65 18.72 14.91
C GLY A 135 5.82 18.54 13.40
N ILE A 136 6.85 17.82 12.97
CA ILE A 136 7.08 17.51 11.55
C ILE A 136 5.98 16.61 11.00
N ILE A 137 5.56 15.59 11.74
CA ILE A 137 4.50 14.66 11.32
C ILE A 137 3.17 15.39 11.17
N GLN A 138 2.84 16.29 12.10
CA GLN A 138 1.67 17.14 12.01
C GLN A 138 1.69 18.02 10.75
N VAL A 139 2.82 18.69 10.47
CA VAL A 139 2.96 19.52 9.26
C VAL A 139 2.82 18.68 7.98
N CYS A 140 3.46 17.51 7.94
CA CYS A 140 3.34 16.59 6.82
C CYS A 140 1.88 16.15 6.62
N GLY A 141 1.16 15.88 7.71
CA GLY A 141 -0.28 15.58 7.69
C GLY A 141 -1.11 16.70 7.07
N VAL A 142 -0.82 17.96 7.40
CA VAL A 142 -1.48 19.13 6.79
C VAL A 142 -1.16 19.24 5.30
N MET A 143 0.11 19.13 4.92
CA MET A 143 0.54 19.21 3.51
C MET A 143 -0.11 18.14 2.63
N VAL A 144 -0.14 16.89 3.10
CA VAL A 144 -0.74 15.73 2.40
C VAL A 144 -2.26 15.80 2.41
N SER A 145 -2.87 16.46 3.40
CA SER A 145 -4.32 16.66 3.46
C SER A 145 -4.82 17.76 2.51
N GLY A 146 -3.91 18.59 1.99
CA GLY A 146 -4.22 19.65 1.03
C GLY A 146 -4.83 19.14 -0.28
N SER A 147 -5.45 20.06 -1.03
CA SER A 147 -6.05 19.78 -2.33
C SER A 147 -4.99 19.52 -3.40
N ASP A 148 -5.44 19.12 -4.59
CA ASP A 148 -4.56 18.91 -5.74
C ASP A 148 -3.85 20.20 -6.19
N GLU A 149 -4.49 21.34 -5.98
CA GLU A 149 -3.97 22.68 -6.31
C GLU A 149 -3.08 23.27 -5.22
N SER A 150 -3.38 23.02 -3.94
CA SER A 150 -2.63 23.60 -2.82
C SER A 150 -1.26 22.96 -2.65
N THR A 151 -1.19 21.64 -2.86
CA THR A 151 0.03 20.84 -2.63
C THR A 151 0.46 20.24 -3.97
N PRO A 152 1.57 20.67 -4.58
CA PRO A 152 2.09 20.05 -5.80
C PRO A 152 2.38 18.55 -5.64
N SER A 153 2.15 17.78 -6.71
CA SER A 153 2.30 16.31 -6.70
C SER A 153 3.71 15.85 -6.28
N ILE A 154 4.76 16.56 -6.70
CA ILE A 154 6.14 16.22 -6.32
C ILE A 154 6.38 16.31 -4.81
N ILE A 155 5.79 17.32 -4.15
CA ILE A 155 5.89 17.51 -2.70
C ILE A 155 5.05 16.46 -1.99
N TYR A 156 3.83 16.23 -2.45
CA TYR A 156 2.95 15.18 -1.93
C TYR A 156 3.65 13.81 -1.89
N HIS A 157 4.27 13.41 -3.01
CA HIS A 157 4.99 12.14 -3.10
C HIS A 157 6.26 12.12 -2.24
N CYS A 158 7.03 13.21 -2.19
CA CYS A 158 8.22 13.31 -1.35
C CYS A 158 7.88 13.15 0.14
N VAL A 159 6.85 13.85 0.61
CA VAL A 159 6.40 13.78 2.01
C VAL A 159 5.91 12.37 2.34
N LEU A 160 5.04 11.77 1.51
CA LEU A 160 4.56 10.40 1.77
C LEU A 160 5.69 9.37 1.80
N ARG A 161 6.65 9.45 0.88
CA ARG A 161 7.83 8.56 0.85
C ARG A 161 8.69 8.72 2.10
N GLY A 162 8.88 9.95 2.58
CA GLY A 162 9.62 10.19 3.80
C GLY A 162 8.90 9.65 5.04
N LEU A 163 7.58 9.83 5.14
CA LEU A 163 6.77 9.23 6.21
C LEU A 163 6.83 7.70 6.20
N GLU A 164 6.79 7.10 5.00
CA GLU A 164 6.96 5.65 4.81
C GLU A 164 8.32 5.18 5.32
N ARG A 165 9.41 5.91 5.01
CA ARG A 165 10.76 5.60 5.50
C ARG A 165 10.84 5.70 7.02
N LEU A 166 10.26 6.75 7.62
CA LEU A 166 10.28 6.93 9.07
C LEU A 166 9.53 5.80 9.80
N LEU A 167 8.41 5.32 9.25
CA LEU A 167 7.70 4.16 9.79
C LEU A 167 8.57 2.89 9.79
N LEU A 168 9.29 2.64 8.69
CA LEU A 168 10.19 1.50 8.55
C LEU A 168 11.45 1.59 9.42
N SER A 169 11.88 2.81 9.78
CA SER A 169 13.05 3.02 10.66
C SER A 169 12.78 2.76 12.14
N GLU A 170 11.52 2.54 12.52
CA GLU A 170 11.05 2.33 13.89
C GLU A 170 11.33 3.47 14.89
N GLN A 171 11.82 4.63 14.44
CA GLN A 171 12.10 5.79 15.29
C GLN A 171 10.86 6.58 15.73
N LEU A 172 9.70 6.30 15.13
CA LEU A 172 8.46 7.01 15.45
C LEU A 172 7.80 6.50 16.72
N SER A 173 7.23 7.44 17.49
CA SER A 173 6.40 7.10 18.63
C SER A 173 5.14 6.35 18.21
N ARG A 174 4.50 5.65 19.16
CA ARG A 174 3.25 4.94 18.91
C ARG A 174 2.12 5.89 18.49
N LEU A 175 2.00 7.04 19.15
CA LEU A 175 0.97 8.05 18.85
C LEU A 175 1.14 8.61 17.44
N ASP A 176 2.38 8.88 17.04
CA ASP A 176 2.70 9.35 15.70
C ASP A 176 2.36 8.29 14.65
N SER A 177 2.70 7.03 14.91
CA SER A 177 2.37 5.91 14.04
C SER A 177 0.85 5.75 13.85
N GLU A 178 0.06 5.87 14.92
CA GLU A 178 -1.41 5.83 14.88
C GLU A 178 -2.00 7.01 14.09
N SER A 179 -1.39 8.20 14.19
CA SER A 179 -1.80 9.36 13.39
C SER A 179 -1.57 9.13 11.88
N LEU A 180 -0.46 8.49 11.52
CA LEU A 180 -0.11 8.16 10.13
C LEU A 180 -1.02 7.07 9.55
N VAL A 181 -1.41 6.09 10.36
CA VAL A 181 -2.44 5.11 9.99
C VAL A 181 -3.73 5.83 9.58
N LYS A 182 -4.24 6.73 10.43
CA LYS A 182 -5.48 7.46 10.16
C LYS A 182 -5.36 8.30 8.89
N LEU A 183 -4.26 9.04 8.76
CA LEU A 183 -3.96 9.83 7.56
C LEU A 183 -3.98 8.95 6.30
N SER A 184 -3.34 7.77 6.34
CA SER A 184 -3.26 6.89 5.17
C SER A 184 -4.63 6.43 4.67
N VAL A 185 -5.53 6.05 5.59
CA VAL A 185 -6.90 5.62 5.27
C VAL A 185 -7.70 6.75 4.62
N ASP A 186 -7.61 7.96 5.19
CA ASP A 186 -8.30 9.15 4.65
C ASP A 186 -7.79 9.52 3.25
N ARG A 187 -6.50 9.31 2.97
CA ARG A 187 -5.88 9.69 1.69
C ARG A 187 -6.03 8.65 0.59
N VAL A 188 -6.19 7.36 0.92
CA VAL A 188 -6.50 6.33 -0.08
C VAL A 188 -7.82 6.60 -0.79
N ASN A 189 -8.78 7.24 -0.12
CA ASN A 189 -10.11 7.55 -0.67
C ASN A 189 -10.16 8.81 -1.54
N ILE A 190 -9.04 9.47 -1.83
CA ILE A 190 -9.00 10.63 -2.73
C ILE A 190 -9.34 10.24 -4.18
N HIS A 191 -9.89 11.18 -4.94
CA HIS A 191 -10.22 11.01 -6.36
C HIS A 191 -8.98 10.89 -7.25
N SER A 192 -7.94 11.68 -6.97
CA SER A 192 -6.67 11.72 -7.70
C SER A 192 -5.92 10.38 -7.60
N PRO A 193 -5.76 9.65 -8.72
CA PRO A 193 -5.33 8.25 -8.67
C PRO A 193 -3.87 8.08 -8.24
N HIS A 194 -2.97 8.93 -8.74
CA HIS A 194 -1.56 8.85 -8.37
C HIS A 194 -1.33 9.15 -6.88
N ARG A 195 -2.14 10.03 -6.29
CA ARG A 195 -2.11 10.33 -4.85
C ARG A 195 -2.66 9.18 -4.02
N ALA A 196 -3.81 8.64 -4.41
CA ALA A 196 -4.40 7.48 -3.76
C ALA A 196 -3.46 6.27 -3.78
N MET A 197 -2.74 6.04 -4.87
CA MET A 197 -1.75 4.97 -4.98
C MET A 197 -0.53 5.17 -4.07
N ALA A 198 -0.07 6.40 -3.86
CA ALA A 198 1.00 6.67 -2.90
C ALA A 198 0.52 6.52 -1.45
N ALA A 199 -0.70 6.98 -1.15
CA ALA A 199 -1.34 6.77 0.15
C ALA A 199 -1.57 5.29 0.47
N LEU A 200 -1.88 4.47 -0.55
CA LEU A 200 -1.99 3.03 -0.44
C LEU A 200 -0.66 2.41 0.01
N GLY A 201 0.47 2.86 -0.55
CA GLY A 201 1.80 2.45 -0.10
C GLY A 201 2.02 2.73 1.38
N LEU A 202 1.73 3.96 1.82
CA LEU A 202 1.80 4.33 3.24
C LEU A 202 0.90 3.45 4.12
N MET A 203 -0.35 3.20 3.68
CA MET A 203 -1.30 2.37 4.43
C MET A 203 -0.79 0.94 4.61
N LEU A 204 -0.23 0.34 3.54
CA LEU A 204 0.37 -1.00 3.61
C LEU A 204 1.55 -1.00 4.57
N THR A 205 2.47 -0.03 4.46
CA THR A 205 3.62 0.08 5.36
C THR A 205 3.21 0.22 6.82
N CYS A 206 2.18 1.04 7.11
CA CYS A 206 1.59 1.14 8.45
C CYS A 206 1.06 -0.21 8.96
N MET A 207 0.48 -1.03 8.09
CA MET A 207 -0.09 -2.32 8.46
C MET A 207 0.97 -3.38 8.72
N TYR A 208 1.98 -3.48 7.85
CA TYR A 208 3.04 -4.47 8.01
C TYR A 208 3.97 -4.15 9.19
N THR A 209 4.33 -2.88 9.39
CA THR A 209 5.13 -2.48 10.57
C THR A 209 4.34 -2.58 11.88
N GLY A 210 3.03 -2.31 11.86
CA GLY A 210 2.16 -2.49 13.02
C GLY A 210 1.98 -3.95 13.43
N LYS A 211 1.98 -4.88 12.47
CA LYS A 211 1.88 -6.33 12.71
C LYS A 211 3.12 -6.86 13.43
N GLU A 212 4.32 -6.43 13.02
CA GLU A 212 5.58 -6.84 13.67
C GLU A 212 5.68 -6.36 15.13
N LYS A 213 5.16 -5.17 15.45
CA LYS A 213 5.15 -4.66 16.84
C LYS A 213 4.28 -5.46 17.83
N ILE A 214 3.41 -6.35 17.33
CA ILE A 214 2.54 -7.20 18.16
C ILE A 214 3.22 -8.56 18.51
N SER A 215 4.40 -8.85 17.96
CA SER A 215 5.19 -10.07 18.25
C SER A 215 6.69 -9.82 18.06
N PRO A 216 7.62 -9.97 19.05
CA PRO A 216 7.63 -10.94 20.15
C PRO A 216 8.26 -10.39 21.47
N SER A 217 7.68 -9.34 22.09
CA SER A 217 8.17 -8.82 23.40
C SER A 217 7.12 -8.80 24.51
N ARG A 218 5.95 -9.40 24.28
CA ARG A 218 4.89 -9.60 25.30
C ARG A 218 4.52 -11.07 25.49
N ALA A 219 5.45 -11.99 25.24
CA ALA A 219 5.30 -13.39 25.58
C ALA A 219 5.65 -13.63 27.06
N THR A 220 4.84 -13.10 27.98
CA THR A 220 4.79 -13.67 29.33
C THR A 220 3.38 -13.99 29.83
N ASP A 221 2.28 -13.38 29.36
CA ASP A 221 0.95 -13.69 29.97
C ASP A 221 -0.27 -13.53 29.03
N ALA A 222 -0.20 -13.96 27.76
CA ALA A 222 -1.41 -14.04 26.92
C ALA A 222 -1.44 -15.35 26.11
N ASN A 223 -2.57 -16.04 26.16
CA ASN A 223 -2.83 -17.26 25.39
C ASN A 223 -2.52 -17.05 23.89
N PRO A 224 -1.68 -17.88 23.25
CA PRO A 224 -1.19 -17.66 21.89
C PRO A 224 -2.18 -18.06 20.77
N THR A 225 -3.46 -18.31 21.08
CA THR A 225 -4.40 -18.99 20.14
C THR A 225 -5.60 -18.15 19.71
N ALA A 226 -5.67 -16.86 20.01
CA ALA A 226 -6.69 -15.99 19.43
C ALA A 226 -6.05 -14.67 18.97
N PRO A 227 -6.19 -14.28 17.69
CA PRO A 227 -5.85 -12.93 17.28
C PRO A 227 -6.70 -11.95 18.10
N ASP A 228 -6.08 -10.87 18.59
CA ASP A 228 -6.76 -9.83 19.36
C ASP A 228 -7.93 -9.27 18.53
N SER A 229 -9.17 -9.50 18.96
CA SER A 229 -10.39 -9.21 18.18
C SER A 229 -10.45 -7.75 17.71
N GLU A 230 -9.91 -6.81 18.48
CA GLU A 230 -9.84 -5.39 18.09
C GLU A 230 -8.90 -5.16 16.91
N SER A 231 -7.75 -5.85 16.88
CA SER A 231 -6.78 -5.76 15.78
C SER A 231 -7.36 -6.29 14.45
N VAL A 232 -8.16 -7.36 14.52
CA VAL A 232 -8.85 -7.96 13.36
C VAL A 232 -9.92 -7.02 12.82
N ILE A 233 -10.69 -6.36 13.70
CA ILE A 233 -11.71 -5.38 13.30
C ILE A 233 -11.07 -4.22 12.54
N VAL A 234 -10.01 -3.64 13.10
CA VAL A 234 -9.29 -2.52 12.47
C VAL A 234 -8.66 -2.94 11.14
N ALA A 235 -8.10 -4.14 11.06
CA ALA A 235 -7.58 -4.66 9.80
C ALA A 235 -8.71 -4.83 8.76
N MET A 236 -9.88 -5.32 9.16
CA MET A 236 -11.03 -5.52 8.28
C MET A 236 -11.62 -4.20 7.76
N GLU A 237 -11.61 -3.13 8.58
CA GLU A 237 -11.94 -1.77 8.11
C GLU A 237 -11.01 -1.33 6.98
N ARG A 238 -9.70 -1.57 7.13
CA ARG A 238 -8.69 -1.22 6.11
C ARG A 238 -8.80 -2.07 4.85
N VAL A 239 -9.08 -3.37 4.98
CA VAL A 239 -9.42 -4.24 3.84
C VAL A 239 -10.64 -3.70 3.10
N SER A 240 -11.66 -3.24 3.82
CA SER A 240 -12.87 -2.69 3.21
C SER A 240 -12.57 -1.47 2.33
N VAL A 241 -11.58 -0.65 2.72
CA VAL A 241 -11.08 0.45 1.88
C VAL A 241 -10.48 -0.06 0.57
N LEU A 242 -9.74 -1.17 0.58
CA LEU A 242 -9.17 -1.76 -0.65
C LEU A 242 -10.27 -2.22 -1.62
N PHE A 243 -11.30 -2.90 -1.11
CA PHE A 243 -12.46 -3.30 -1.93
C PHE A 243 -13.21 -2.09 -2.50
N ASP A 244 -13.39 -1.06 -1.67
CA ASP A 244 -13.99 0.21 -2.09
C ASP A 244 -13.17 0.90 -3.20
N ARG A 245 -11.83 0.82 -3.14
CA ARG A 245 -10.95 1.32 -4.20
C ARG A 245 -11.04 0.51 -5.49
N ILE A 246 -11.22 -0.80 -5.42
CA ILE A 246 -11.54 -1.59 -6.62
C ILE A 246 -12.87 -1.09 -7.20
N ARG A 247 -13.90 -0.87 -6.37
CA ARG A 247 -15.23 -0.46 -6.85
C ARG A 247 -15.28 0.95 -7.42
N LYS A 248 -14.59 1.92 -6.80
CA LYS A 248 -14.71 3.36 -7.13
C LYS A 248 -13.55 3.90 -7.96
N GLY A 249 -12.40 3.23 -7.97
CA GLY A 249 -11.17 3.69 -8.62
C GLY A 249 -11.18 3.52 -10.13
N PHE A 250 -10.21 4.14 -10.80
CA PHE A 250 -9.97 3.95 -12.22
C PHE A 250 -9.49 2.51 -12.51
N PRO A 251 -9.65 2.00 -13.75
CA PRO A 251 -9.33 0.60 -14.07
C PRO A 251 -7.89 0.19 -13.76
N PHE A 252 -6.93 1.12 -13.87
CA PHE A 252 -5.53 0.83 -13.55
C PHE A 252 -5.27 0.76 -12.03
N GLU A 253 -5.94 1.60 -11.23
CA GLU A 253 -5.85 1.55 -9.77
C GLU A 253 -6.47 0.25 -9.25
N ALA A 254 -7.69 -0.05 -9.70
CA ALA A 254 -8.39 -1.27 -9.34
C ALA A 254 -7.57 -2.52 -9.69
N ARG A 255 -6.87 -2.51 -10.83
CA ARG A 255 -5.95 -3.57 -11.23
C ARG A 255 -4.77 -3.72 -10.26
N VAL A 256 -4.16 -2.63 -9.79
CA VAL A 256 -3.06 -2.71 -8.83
C VAL A 256 -3.57 -3.24 -7.50
N VAL A 257 -4.68 -2.70 -6.98
CA VAL A 257 -5.29 -3.14 -5.73
C VAL A 257 -5.66 -4.63 -5.78
N ALA A 258 -6.31 -5.08 -6.85
CA ALA A 258 -6.66 -6.49 -7.03
C ALA A 258 -5.44 -7.43 -7.15
N ARG A 259 -4.27 -6.93 -7.56
CA ARG A 259 -3.04 -7.75 -7.62
C ARG A 259 -2.43 -7.99 -6.23
N ILE A 260 -2.48 -6.99 -5.36
CA ILE A 260 -1.91 -7.05 -4.00
C ILE A 260 -2.87 -7.67 -2.99
N LEU A 261 -4.18 -7.53 -3.21
CA LEU A 261 -5.22 -7.92 -2.27
C LEU A 261 -5.14 -9.39 -1.81
N PRO A 262 -4.89 -10.39 -2.68
CA PRO A 262 -4.83 -11.79 -2.25
C PRO A 262 -3.73 -12.08 -1.23
N GLN A 263 -2.51 -11.57 -1.48
CA GLN A 263 -1.39 -11.73 -0.53
C GLN A 263 -1.71 -11.06 0.79
N PHE A 264 -2.25 -9.84 0.70
CA PHE A 264 -2.60 -9.06 1.88
C PHE A 264 -3.71 -9.73 2.71
N LEU A 265 -4.68 -10.38 2.08
CA LEU A 265 -5.73 -11.12 2.78
C LEU A 265 -5.17 -12.35 3.51
N ASP A 266 -4.29 -13.10 2.84
CA ASP A 266 -3.60 -14.26 3.41
C ASP A 266 -2.71 -13.89 4.61
N ASP A 267 -2.02 -12.74 4.52
CA ASP A 267 -1.12 -12.29 5.58
C ASP A 267 -1.88 -11.87 6.86
N PHE A 268 -3.08 -11.30 6.76
CA PHE A 268 -3.73 -10.62 7.90
C PHE A 268 -4.94 -11.35 8.48
N PHE A 269 -5.54 -12.30 7.77
CA PHE A 269 -6.82 -12.89 8.19
C PHE A 269 -6.84 -14.40 8.00
N PRO A 270 -7.57 -15.12 8.86
CA PRO A 270 -7.92 -16.48 8.56
C PRO A 270 -8.85 -16.51 7.32
N PRO A 271 -8.77 -17.54 6.47
CA PRO A 271 -9.57 -17.63 5.26
C PRO A 271 -11.08 -17.48 5.50
N GLN A 272 -11.58 -17.96 6.64
CA GLN A 272 -13.02 -17.96 6.95
C GLN A 272 -13.62 -16.55 6.98
N ASP A 273 -12.86 -15.56 7.46
CA ASP A 273 -13.31 -14.17 7.61
C ASP A 273 -13.32 -13.42 6.26
N VAL A 274 -12.51 -13.90 5.32
CA VAL A 274 -12.26 -13.22 4.03
C VAL A 274 -13.18 -13.75 2.93
N MET A 275 -13.45 -15.07 2.92
CA MET A 275 -14.11 -15.74 1.81
C MET A 275 -15.47 -15.15 1.48
N ASN A 276 -16.31 -14.88 2.49
CA ASN A 276 -17.62 -14.26 2.28
C ASN A 276 -17.51 -12.88 1.61
N LYS A 277 -16.51 -12.09 2.03
CA LYS A 277 -16.28 -10.75 1.48
C LYS A 277 -15.79 -10.81 0.04
N VAL A 278 -14.78 -11.64 -0.25
CA VAL A 278 -14.23 -11.80 -1.61
C VAL A 278 -15.28 -12.31 -2.58
N ILE A 279 -16.05 -13.33 -2.19
CA ILE A 279 -17.12 -13.91 -3.01
C ILE A 279 -18.26 -12.90 -3.20
N GLY A 280 -18.68 -12.21 -2.12
CA GLY A 280 -19.71 -11.17 -2.18
C GLY A 280 -19.32 -10.02 -3.12
N GLU A 281 -18.06 -9.58 -3.10
CA GLU A 281 -17.55 -8.51 -3.97
C GLU A 281 -17.43 -8.94 -5.43
N PHE A 282 -17.18 -10.24 -5.69
CA PHE A 282 -17.20 -10.80 -7.04
C PHE A 282 -18.62 -10.94 -7.61
N LEU A 283 -19.58 -11.27 -6.75
CA LEU A 283 -21.00 -11.44 -7.09
C LEU A 283 -21.76 -10.11 -7.18
N SER A 284 -21.27 -9.06 -6.53
CA SER A 284 -21.95 -7.78 -6.45
C SER A 284 -22.27 -7.19 -7.83
N ASN A 285 -23.51 -6.75 -8.01
CA ASN A 285 -23.93 -6.00 -9.20
C ASN A 285 -23.33 -4.59 -9.24
N GLN A 286 -22.82 -4.09 -8.10
CA GLN A 286 -22.16 -2.78 -8.02
C GLN A 286 -20.67 -2.85 -8.37
N GLN A 287 -20.13 -4.04 -8.66
CA GLN A 287 -18.71 -4.23 -8.99
C GLN A 287 -18.46 -3.91 -10.48
N PRO A 288 -17.77 -2.80 -10.83
CA PRO A 288 -17.47 -2.48 -12.23
C PRO A 288 -16.37 -3.35 -12.84
N TYR A 289 -15.53 -3.99 -12.02
CA TYR A 289 -14.40 -4.79 -12.49
C TYR A 289 -14.44 -6.25 -12.01
N PRO A 290 -15.50 -7.02 -12.33
CA PRO A 290 -15.59 -8.42 -11.91
C PRO A 290 -14.45 -9.28 -12.47
N GLN A 291 -13.83 -8.89 -13.58
CA GLN A 291 -12.62 -9.52 -14.13
C GLN A 291 -11.42 -9.49 -13.17
N PHE A 292 -11.26 -8.40 -12.40
CA PHE A 292 -10.19 -8.32 -11.42
C PHE A 292 -10.53 -9.13 -10.17
N MET A 293 -11.79 -9.07 -9.73
CA MET A 293 -12.26 -9.91 -8.63
C MET A 293 -12.16 -11.41 -8.93
N ALA A 294 -12.37 -11.85 -10.18
CA ALA A 294 -12.12 -13.23 -10.59
C ALA A 294 -10.65 -13.65 -10.34
N THR A 295 -9.68 -12.77 -10.61
CA THR A 295 -8.27 -13.05 -10.30
C THR A 295 -7.96 -13.06 -8.80
N VAL A 296 -8.69 -12.27 -8.01
CA VAL A 296 -8.58 -12.27 -6.55
C VAL A 296 -9.08 -13.59 -5.99
N VAL A 297 -10.29 -14.00 -6.36
CA VAL A 297 -10.89 -15.28 -5.96
C VAL A 297 -9.97 -16.45 -6.33
N TYR A 298 -9.47 -16.46 -7.57
CA TYR A 298 -8.52 -17.47 -8.03
C TYR A 298 -7.29 -17.57 -7.13
N LYS A 299 -6.61 -16.45 -6.88
CA LYS A 299 -5.40 -16.47 -6.05
C LYS A 299 -5.69 -16.93 -4.61
N VAL A 300 -6.79 -16.45 -4.01
CA VAL A 300 -7.20 -16.88 -2.66
C VAL A 300 -7.43 -18.40 -2.64
N PHE A 301 -8.16 -18.95 -3.61
CA PHE A 301 -8.47 -20.38 -3.64
C PHE A 301 -7.21 -21.23 -3.89
N GLN A 302 -6.33 -20.79 -4.78
CA GLN A 302 -5.05 -21.47 -5.00
C GLN A 302 -4.18 -21.49 -3.74
N THR A 303 -4.12 -20.38 -2.99
CA THR A 303 -3.43 -20.36 -1.69
C THR A 303 -4.04 -21.37 -0.71
N LEU A 304 -5.38 -21.50 -0.66
CA LEU A 304 -6.05 -22.50 0.18
C LEU A 304 -5.72 -23.94 -0.22
N HIS A 305 -5.64 -24.23 -1.52
CA HIS A 305 -5.20 -25.54 -1.98
C HIS A 305 -3.76 -25.83 -1.57
N THR A 306 -2.86 -24.84 -1.70
CA THR A 306 -1.45 -25.02 -1.31
C THR A 306 -1.26 -25.21 0.20
N THR A 307 -2.16 -24.68 1.03
CA THR A 307 -2.13 -24.85 2.49
C THR A 307 -2.93 -26.06 2.98
N GLY A 308 -3.46 -26.89 2.08
CA GLY A 308 -4.19 -28.12 2.41
C GLY A 308 -5.66 -27.93 2.79
N GLN A 309 -6.23 -26.74 2.57
CA GLN A 309 -7.61 -26.39 2.90
C GLN A 309 -8.58 -26.61 1.72
N SER A 310 -8.32 -27.59 0.86
CA SER A 310 -9.17 -27.90 -0.29
C SER A 310 -10.64 -28.20 0.04
N PRO A 311 -10.99 -28.93 1.13
CA PRO A 311 -12.39 -29.16 1.50
C PRO A 311 -13.14 -27.85 1.79
N MET A 312 -12.46 -26.88 2.40
CA MET A 312 -13.05 -25.57 2.69
C MET A 312 -13.40 -24.81 1.40
N VAL A 313 -12.57 -24.89 0.37
CA VAL A 313 -12.87 -24.30 -0.94
C VAL A 313 -14.14 -24.92 -1.52
N ARG A 314 -14.27 -26.24 -1.50
CA ARG A 314 -15.46 -26.96 -1.96
C ARG A 314 -16.71 -26.50 -1.22
N ASP A 315 -16.66 -26.43 0.11
CA ASP A 315 -17.82 -26.06 0.93
C ASP A 315 -18.29 -24.63 0.62
N TRP A 316 -17.36 -23.67 0.49
CA TRP A 316 -17.68 -22.31 0.05
C TRP A 316 -18.22 -22.24 -1.37
N VAL A 317 -17.74 -23.10 -2.27
CA VAL A 317 -18.30 -23.20 -3.62
C VAL A 317 -19.76 -23.63 -3.55
N MET A 318 -20.05 -24.71 -2.83
CA MET A 318 -21.41 -25.25 -2.67
C MET A 318 -22.36 -24.22 -2.05
N LEU A 319 -21.93 -23.49 -1.01
CA LEU A 319 -22.72 -22.46 -0.33
C LEU A 319 -23.07 -21.26 -1.22
N SER A 320 -22.26 -20.97 -2.25
CA SER A 320 -22.42 -19.77 -3.08
C SER A 320 -23.10 -20.04 -4.42
N LEU A 321 -23.31 -21.30 -4.83
CA LEU A 321 -23.91 -21.66 -6.12
C LEU A 321 -25.27 -20.99 -6.37
N SER A 322 -26.14 -20.97 -5.35
CA SER A 322 -27.46 -20.34 -5.46
C SER A 322 -27.38 -18.83 -5.72
N ASN A 323 -26.39 -18.15 -5.13
CA ASN A 323 -26.16 -16.73 -5.34
C ASN A 323 -25.66 -16.45 -6.77
N PHE A 324 -24.83 -17.35 -7.33
CA PHE A 324 -24.37 -17.23 -8.71
C PHE A 324 -25.49 -17.44 -9.73
N THR A 325 -26.34 -18.47 -9.54
CA THR A 325 -27.39 -18.79 -10.52
C THR A 325 -28.49 -17.73 -10.59
N GLN A 326 -28.69 -16.96 -9.51
CA GLN A 326 -29.63 -15.85 -9.44
C GLN A 326 -29.11 -14.54 -10.09
N ARG A 327 -27.85 -14.49 -10.52
CA ARG A 327 -27.27 -13.29 -11.15
C ARG A 327 -27.88 -13.05 -12.53
N THR A 328 -28.17 -11.79 -12.83
CA THR A 328 -28.64 -11.35 -14.15
C THR A 328 -27.60 -10.42 -14.80
N PRO A 329 -27.37 -10.50 -16.13
CA PRO A 329 -27.92 -11.47 -17.09
C PRO A 329 -27.31 -12.88 -16.96
N VAL A 330 -27.99 -13.91 -17.51
CA VAL A 330 -27.56 -15.32 -17.45
C VAL A 330 -26.15 -15.54 -18.03
N ALA A 331 -25.77 -14.79 -19.06
CA ALA A 331 -24.42 -14.83 -19.62
C ALA A 331 -23.34 -14.46 -18.59
N MET A 332 -23.63 -13.46 -17.73
CA MET A 332 -22.73 -13.08 -16.64
C MET A 332 -22.74 -14.10 -15.51
N ALA A 333 -23.89 -14.69 -15.18
CA ALA A 333 -23.96 -15.78 -14.21
C ALA A 333 -23.11 -16.99 -14.63
N MET A 334 -23.25 -17.43 -15.89
CA MET A 334 -22.46 -18.52 -16.48
C MET A 334 -20.97 -18.19 -16.50
N TRP A 335 -20.60 -16.97 -16.92
CA TRP A 335 -19.21 -16.52 -16.91
C TRP A 335 -18.62 -16.51 -15.49
N SER A 336 -19.37 -15.98 -14.51
CA SER A 336 -18.95 -15.95 -13.11
C SER A 336 -18.78 -17.34 -12.52
N LEU A 337 -19.72 -18.27 -12.77
CA LEU A 337 -19.60 -19.67 -12.37
C LEU A 337 -18.40 -20.34 -13.02
N SER A 338 -18.14 -20.07 -14.30
CA SER A 338 -16.98 -20.64 -15.02
C SER A 338 -15.67 -20.18 -14.39
N CYS A 339 -15.53 -18.87 -14.10
CA CYS A 339 -14.39 -18.34 -13.36
C CYS A 339 -14.26 -18.97 -11.96
N PHE A 340 -15.39 -19.20 -11.29
CA PHE A 340 -15.43 -19.72 -9.93
C PHE A 340 -15.02 -21.20 -9.85
N PHE A 341 -15.54 -22.05 -10.75
CA PHE A 341 -15.12 -23.44 -10.85
C PHE A 341 -13.65 -23.60 -11.24
N VAL A 342 -13.16 -22.76 -12.17
CA VAL A 342 -11.73 -22.75 -12.52
C VAL A 342 -10.88 -22.30 -11.34
N SER A 343 -11.35 -21.33 -10.56
CA SER A 343 -10.67 -20.89 -9.33
C SER A 343 -10.57 -21.99 -8.28
N ALA A 344 -11.62 -22.79 -8.16
CA ALA A 344 -11.69 -23.89 -7.22
C ALA A 344 -10.99 -25.16 -7.71
N SER A 345 -10.69 -25.31 -9.00
CA SER A 345 -10.14 -26.56 -9.52
C SER A 345 -8.74 -26.86 -8.99
N THR A 346 -8.53 -28.11 -8.58
CA THR A 346 -7.23 -28.68 -8.21
C THR A 346 -6.43 -29.13 -9.43
N THR A 347 -7.05 -29.19 -10.61
CA THR A 347 -6.42 -29.58 -11.87
C THR A 347 -5.66 -28.39 -12.47
N GLN A 348 -4.34 -28.50 -12.61
CA GLN A 348 -3.48 -27.42 -13.11
C GLN A 348 -3.91 -26.89 -14.49
N TRP A 349 -4.26 -27.78 -15.41
CA TRP A 349 -4.64 -27.41 -16.78
C TRP A 349 -5.96 -26.63 -16.82
N VAL A 350 -6.92 -27.01 -15.98
CA VAL A 350 -8.21 -26.32 -15.87
C VAL A 350 -7.98 -24.95 -15.25
N SER A 351 -7.23 -24.88 -14.14
CA SER A 351 -6.84 -23.62 -13.50
C SER A 351 -6.14 -22.64 -14.46
N ALA A 352 -5.31 -23.14 -15.38
CA ALA A 352 -4.57 -22.30 -16.34
C ALA A 352 -5.45 -21.59 -17.38
N ILE A 353 -6.71 -22.01 -17.58
CA ILE A 353 -7.60 -21.39 -18.59
C ILE A 353 -8.29 -20.12 -18.08
N LEU A 354 -8.10 -19.73 -16.82
CA LEU A 354 -8.76 -18.56 -16.24
C LEU A 354 -8.60 -17.28 -17.08
N PRO A 355 -7.41 -16.91 -17.59
CA PRO A 355 -7.26 -15.72 -18.41
C PRO A 355 -8.12 -15.76 -19.69
N HIS A 356 -8.30 -16.95 -20.27
CA HIS A 356 -9.15 -17.14 -21.44
C HIS A 356 -10.63 -16.87 -21.09
N ILE A 357 -11.12 -17.41 -19.97
CA ILE A 357 -12.50 -17.16 -19.51
C ILE A 357 -12.71 -15.68 -19.20
N ILE A 358 -11.76 -15.04 -18.51
CA ILE A 358 -11.82 -13.61 -18.19
C ILE A 358 -11.91 -12.76 -19.46
N SER A 359 -11.19 -13.11 -20.53
CA SER A 359 -11.22 -12.38 -21.80
C SER A 359 -12.58 -12.39 -22.51
N ARG A 360 -13.47 -13.32 -22.13
CA ARG A 360 -14.79 -13.54 -22.74
C ARG A 360 -15.94 -13.11 -21.83
N MET A 361 -15.70 -12.11 -20.99
CA MET A 361 -16.71 -11.56 -20.07
C MET A 361 -18.01 -11.18 -20.80
N GLY A 362 -19.13 -11.71 -20.31
CA GLY A 362 -20.48 -11.45 -20.83
C GLY A 362 -20.83 -12.16 -22.15
N LYS A 363 -19.91 -12.93 -22.74
CA LYS A 363 -20.20 -13.73 -23.93
C LYS A 363 -20.93 -15.03 -23.57
N SER A 364 -21.84 -15.45 -24.45
CA SER A 364 -22.66 -16.66 -24.29
C SER A 364 -22.73 -17.45 -25.60
N GLU A 365 -21.59 -17.62 -26.26
CA GLU A 365 -21.50 -18.45 -27.47
C GLU A 365 -21.46 -19.94 -27.09
N GLN A 366 -21.66 -20.82 -28.07
CA GLN A 366 -21.66 -22.27 -27.84
C GLN A 366 -20.35 -22.77 -27.20
N VAL A 367 -19.23 -22.13 -27.53
CA VAL A 367 -17.91 -22.43 -26.94
C VAL A 367 -17.88 -22.09 -25.46
N ASP A 368 -18.48 -20.97 -25.05
CA ASP A 368 -18.57 -20.55 -23.64
C ASP A 368 -19.43 -21.52 -22.83
N ILE A 369 -20.55 -21.96 -23.41
CA ILE A 369 -21.43 -22.97 -22.80
C ILE A 369 -20.70 -24.30 -22.65
N ASN A 370 -19.96 -24.74 -23.68
CA ASN A 370 -19.15 -25.97 -23.60
C ASN A 370 -18.10 -25.87 -22.50
N LEU A 371 -17.41 -24.74 -22.41
CA LEU A 371 -16.37 -24.49 -21.42
C LEU A 371 -16.95 -24.49 -20.01
N PHE A 372 -18.07 -23.81 -19.80
CA PHE A 372 -18.82 -23.83 -18.55
C PHE A 372 -19.17 -25.27 -18.12
N CYS A 373 -19.75 -26.06 -19.02
CA CYS A 373 -20.08 -27.45 -18.71
C CYS A 373 -18.83 -28.27 -18.36
N LEU A 374 -17.72 -28.09 -19.09
CA LEU A 374 -16.47 -28.82 -18.86
C LEU A 374 -15.90 -28.54 -17.47
N VAL A 375 -15.79 -27.26 -17.08
CA VAL A 375 -15.22 -26.88 -15.77
C VAL A 375 -16.12 -27.27 -14.61
N ALA A 376 -17.44 -27.20 -14.79
CA ALA A 376 -18.39 -27.66 -13.80
C ALA A 376 -18.35 -29.20 -13.61
N ILE A 377 -18.19 -29.96 -14.70
CA ILE A 377 -18.01 -31.42 -14.64
C ILE A 377 -16.68 -31.79 -13.97
N ASP A 378 -15.60 -31.05 -14.25
CA ASP A 378 -14.30 -31.26 -13.59
C ASP A 378 -14.43 -31.10 -12.07
N PHE A 379 -15.05 -30.01 -11.62
CA PHE A 379 -15.35 -29.79 -10.20
C PHE A 379 -16.23 -30.90 -9.62
N TYR A 380 -17.30 -31.27 -10.32
CA TYR A 380 -18.22 -32.32 -9.90
C TYR A 380 -17.55 -33.69 -9.71
N ARG A 381 -16.60 -34.04 -10.60
CA ARG A 381 -15.92 -35.35 -10.57
C ARG A 381 -14.78 -35.40 -9.55
N HIS A 382 -13.99 -34.34 -9.46
CA HIS A 382 -12.73 -34.37 -8.72
C HIS A 382 -12.80 -33.70 -7.34
N GLN A 383 -13.87 -32.97 -7.02
CA GLN A 383 -14.00 -32.28 -5.73
C GLN A 383 -15.24 -32.68 -4.94
N ILE A 384 -16.28 -33.20 -5.58
CA ILE A 384 -17.47 -33.68 -4.88
C ILE A 384 -17.43 -35.21 -4.79
N ASP A 385 -16.93 -35.71 -3.66
CA ASP A 385 -16.86 -37.15 -3.38
C ASP A 385 -18.19 -37.71 -2.86
N GLU A 386 -18.88 -36.93 -2.03
CA GLU A 386 -20.11 -37.36 -1.37
C GLU A 386 -21.33 -37.31 -2.31
N GLU A 387 -22.08 -38.41 -2.35
CA GLU A 387 -23.25 -38.54 -3.23
C GLU A 387 -24.40 -37.60 -2.82
N LEU A 388 -24.48 -37.24 -1.53
CA LEU A 388 -25.45 -36.25 -1.04
C LEU A 388 -25.12 -34.85 -1.57
N ASP A 389 -23.86 -34.44 -1.49
CA ASP A 389 -23.39 -33.15 -2.02
C ASP A 389 -23.55 -33.08 -3.55
N ARG A 390 -23.36 -34.20 -4.25
CA ARG A 390 -23.63 -34.32 -5.68
C ARG A 390 -25.08 -34.04 -6.04
N ARG A 391 -26.03 -34.54 -5.25
CA ARG A 391 -27.46 -34.25 -5.43
C ARG A 391 -27.79 -32.81 -5.07
N ALA A 392 -27.17 -32.27 -4.01
CA ALA A 392 -27.31 -30.86 -3.65
C ALA A 392 -26.78 -29.93 -4.76
N PHE A 393 -25.66 -30.30 -5.39
CA PHE A 393 -25.11 -29.58 -6.54
C PHE A 393 -26.11 -29.53 -7.71
N GLN A 394 -26.68 -30.69 -8.07
CA GLN A 394 -27.64 -30.80 -9.16
C GLN A 394 -28.93 -30.01 -8.89
N SER A 395 -29.47 -30.11 -7.67
CA SER A 395 -30.74 -29.47 -7.32
C SER A 395 -30.68 -27.94 -7.44
N VAL A 396 -29.52 -27.33 -7.17
CA VAL A 396 -29.32 -25.87 -7.36
C VAL A 396 -29.51 -25.46 -8.82
N PHE A 397 -29.03 -26.25 -9.77
CA PHE A 397 -29.20 -25.97 -11.19
C PHE A 397 -30.59 -26.33 -11.70
N GLU A 398 -31.22 -27.38 -11.18
CA GLU A 398 -32.59 -27.77 -11.53
C GLU A 398 -33.61 -26.67 -11.23
N MET A 399 -33.43 -25.94 -10.13
CA MET A 399 -34.31 -24.82 -9.76
C MET A 399 -34.31 -23.65 -10.76
N VAL A 400 -33.23 -23.48 -11.53
CA VAL A 400 -33.03 -22.32 -12.44
C VAL A 400 -32.98 -22.74 -13.91
N ALA A 401 -32.89 -24.05 -14.19
CA ALA A 401 -32.79 -24.56 -15.55
C ALA A 401 -34.11 -24.40 -16.31
N SER A 402 -34.01 -23.75 -17.48
CA SER A 402 -35.07 -23.74 -18.49
C SER A 402 -34.60 -24.45 -19.78
N PRO A 403 -35.50 -24.99 -20.61
CA PRO A 403 -35.13 -25.61 -21.88
C PRO A 403 -34.31 -24.65 -22.76
N GLY A 404 -33.13 -25.08 -23.20
CA GLY A 404 -32.20 -24.25 -23.97
C GLY A 404 -31.27 -23.36 -23.14
N SER A 405 -31.39 -23.34 -21.80
CA SER A 405 -30.45 -22.64 -20.91
C SER A 405 -29.10 -23.37 -20.80
N PRO A 406 -28.01 -22.66 -20.47
CA PRO A 406 -26.72 -23.29 -20.18
C PRO A 406 -26.80 -24.28 -19.01
N TYR A 407 -27.67 -24.03 -18.03
CA TYR A 407 -27.87 -24.91 -16.88
C TYR A 407 -28.54 -26.23 -17.26
N HIS A 408 -29.51 -26.21 -18.17
CA HIS A 408 -30.13 -27.44 -18.68
C HIS A 408 -29.10 -28.34 -19.36
N ARG A 409 -28.19 -27.75 -20.15
CA ARG A 409 -27.12 -28.49 -20.81
C ARG A 409 -26.13 -29.10 -19.81
N LEU A 410 -25.78 -28.36 -18.75
CA LEU A 410 -24.97 -28.89 -17.65
C LEU A 410 -25.64 -30.12 -17.01
N LEU A 411 -26.93 -30.04 -16.69
CA LEU A 411 -27.67 -31.16 -16.11
C LEU A 411 -27.66 -32.40 -17.02
N THR A 412 -27.83 -32.23 -18.34
CA THR A 412 -27.70 -33.34 -19.31
C THR A 412 -26.30 -33.95 -19.26
N CYS A 413 -25.25 -33.12 -19.17
CA CYS A 413 -23.88 -33.62 -19.05
C CYS A 413 -23.66 -34.39 -17.74
N LEU A 414 -24.18 -33.91 -16.61
CA LEU A 414 -24.06 -34.60 -15.31
C LEU A 414 -24.77 -35.96 -15.31
N GLN A 415 -25.94 -36.07 -15.94
CA GLN A 415 -26.65 -37.35 -16.10
C GLN A 415 -25.82 -38.37 -16.90
N ASN A 416 -25.10 -37.91 -17.92
CA ASN A 416 -24.21 -38.78 -18.71
C ASN A 416 -22.99 -39.24 -17.91
N VAL A 417 -22.49 -38.44 -16.96
CA VAL A 417 -21.39 -38.85 -16.06
C VAL A 417 -21.78 -40.07 -15.23
N HIS A 418 -23.00 -40.09 -14.64
CA HIS A 418 -23.48 -41.22 -13.84
C HIS A 418 -23.66 -42.50 -14.66
N LYS A 419 -24.07 -42.36 -15.92
CA LYS A 419 -24.22 -43.52 -16.82
C LYS A 419 -22.87 -44.15 -17.17
N ILE A 420 -21.79 -43.38 -17.19
CA ILE A 420 -20.43 -43.87 -17.52
C ILE A 420 -19.76 -44.48 -16.29
N THR A 421 -20.03 -44.00 -15.07
CA THR A 421 -19.48 -44.58 -13.83
C THR A 421 -20.25 -45.79 -13.29
N ALA A 422 -21.47 -46.04 -13.79
CA ALA A 422 -22.27 -47.22 -13.44
C ALA A 422 -22.03 -48.44 -14.37
N CYS A 423 -21.20 -48.28 -15.40
CA CYS A 423 -20.62 -49.36 -16.19
C CYS A 423 -19.17 -49.59 -15.75
#